data_AF-A2C4G9-F1
#
_entry.id   AF-A2C4G9-F1
#
_cell.length_a   1.000
_cell.length_b   1.000
_cell.length_c   1.000
_cell.angle_alpha   90.00
_cell.angle_beta   90.00
_cell.angle_gamma   90.00
#
_symmetry.space_group_name_H-M   'P 1'
#
loop_
_entity.id
_entity.type
_entity.pdbx_description
1 polymer ?
#
loop_
_entity_poly.entity_id
_entity_poly.type
_entity_poly.pdbx_seq_one_letter_code
_entity_poly.pdbx_strand_id
1 'polypeptide(L)'
;MKQPNQARIRQAWRKIVDGLMLEGKLKGHKFSDSKYILYSMRSTFIEDHLLKGTDIFLLARVSGHSVKTLMDTYERMDILERAKELTDIDYGKRKNVPQIINLFEE
;
A
#
# COMPACT_ATOMS: atom_id res chain seq x y z
N MET A 1 28.67 -6.39 20.44
CA MET A 1 28.45 -5.30 19.47
C MET A 1 27.62 -4.21 20.16
N LYS A 2 28.04 -2.94 20.14
CA LYS A 2 27.31 -1.85 20.83
C LYS A 2 26.03 -1.55 20.06
N GLN A 3 24.89 -1.49 20.75
CA GLN A 3 23.61 -1.21 20.09
C GLN A 3 23.65 0.18 19.44
N PRO A 4 23.13 0.33 18.21
CA PRO A 4 23.07 1.62 17.54
C PRO A 4 22.24 2.64 18.33
N ASN A 5 22.64 3.91 18.28
CA ASN A 5 21.87 4.98 18.91
C ASN A 5 20.56 5.21 18.13
N GLN A 6 19.45 4.83 18.74
CA GLN A 6 18.11 4.90 18.16
C GLN A 6 17.68 6.34 17.81
N ALA A 7 18.13 7.34 18.56
CA ALA A 7 17.81 8.75 18.27
C ALA A 7 18.50 9.22 16.98
N ARG A 8 19.77 8.84 16.78
CA ARG A 8 20.51 9.14 15.54
C ARG A 8 19.87 8.46 14.33
N ILE A 9 19.45 7.20 14.46
CA ILE A 9 18.73 6.48 13.39
C ILE A 9 17.45 7.22 13.02
N ARG A 10 16.65 7.60 14.01
CA ARG A 10 15.38 8.32 13.77
C ARG A 10 15.59 9.68 13.10
N GLN A 11 16.63 10.43 13.49
CA GLN A 11 16.96 11.70 12.83
C GLN A 11 17.41 11.50 11.38
N ALA A 12 18.29 10.54 11.12
CA ALA A 12 18.73 10.24 9.77
C ALA A 12 17.55 9.82 8.88
N TRP A 13 16.65 8.98 9.41
CA TRP A 13 15.44 8.57 8.73
C TRP A 13 14.55 9.75 8.34
N ARG A 14 14.29 10.68 9.26
CA ARG A 14 13.49 11.89 8.97
C ARG A 14 14.08 12.70 7.83
N LYS A 15 15.40 12.94 7.84
CA LYS A 15 16.07 13.68 6.76
C LYS A 15 15.87 13.02 5.39
N ILE A 16 15.92 11.70 5.33
CA ILE A 16 15.69 10.94 4.09
C ILE A 16 14.23 11.08 3.64
N VAL A 17 13.27 10.85 4.55
CA VAL A 17 11.83 10.95 4.24
C VAL A 17 11.46 12.36 3.79
N ASP A 18 11.91 13.38 4.51
CA ASP A 18 11.62 14.78 4.19
C ASP A 18 12.19 15.15 2.81
N GLY A 19 13.42 14.70 2.49
CA GLY A 19 14.01 14.87 1.16
C GLY A 19 13.21 14.19 0.05
N LEU A 20 12.82 12.93 0.25
CA LEU A 20 12.04 12.17 -0.74
C LEU A 20 10.61 12.73 -0.93
N MET A 21 10.01 13.28 0.13
CA MET A 21 8.72 13.96 0.06
C MET A 21 8.82 15.27 -0.72
N LEU A 22 9.86 16.08 -0.47
CA LEU A 22 10.11 17.32 -1.20
C LEU A 22 10.36 17.08 -2.71
N GLU A 23 11.06 15.98 -3.03
CA GLU A 23 11.27 15.55 -4.42
C GLU A 23 10.03 14.89 -5.06
N GLY A 24 8.94 14.71 -4.31
CA GLY A 24 7.72 14.04 -4.79
C GLY A 24 7.88 12.54 -5.08
N LYS A 25 9.00 11.93 -4.67
CA LYS A 25 9.31 10.51 -4.91
C LYS A 25 8.65 9.57 -3.90
N LEU A 26 8.33 10.08 -2.71
CA LEU A 26 7.62 9.33 -1.69
C LEU A 26 6.16 9.76 -1.67
N LYS A 27 5.25 8.85 -2.01
CA LYS A 27 3.85 8.97 -1.60
C LYS A 27 3.77 8.48 -0.15
N GLY A 28 3.07 9.22 0.71
CA GLY A 28 2.90 8.88 2.11
C GLY A 28 2.22 7.53 2.35
N HIS A 29 1.89 7.22 3.60
CA HIS A 29 1.31 5.93 3.95
C HIS A 29 -0.06 5.73 3.28
N LYS A 30 -0.24 4.60 2.56
CA LYS A 30 -1.47 4.33 1.77
C LYS A 30 -2.74 4.32 2.62
N PHE A 31 -2.62 3.91 3.88
CA PHE A 31 -3.75 3.71 4.80
C PHE A 31 -3.78 4.69 5.99
N SER A 32 -2.88 5.68 6.05
CA SER A 32 -2.82 6.60 7.19
C SER A 32 -2.24 7.96 6.80
N ASP A 33 -2.78 9.03 7.37
CA ASP A 33 -2.20 10.38 7.27
C ASP A 33 -0.97 10.57 8.19
N SER A 34 -0.57 9.54 8.91
CA SER A 34 0.57 9.59 9.83
C SER A 34 1.89 9.73 9.09
N LYS A 35 2.80 10.53 9.68
CA LYS A 35 4.17 10.67 9.17
C LYS A 35 4.86 9.31 9.10
N TYR A 36 5.56 9.06 7.98
CA TYR A 36 6.24 7.79 7.73
C TYR A 36 7.42 7.59 8.69
N ILE A 37 7.25 6.75 9.71
CA ILE A 37 8.33 6.39 10.63
C ILE A 37 8.98 5.09 10.17
N LEU A 38 10.13 4.76 10.76
CA LEU A 38 10.85 3.53 10.41
C LEU A 38 9.99 2.26 10.59
N TYR A 39 9.12 2.26 11.60
CA TYR A 39 8.14 1.19 11.83
C TYR A 39 7.04 1.15 10.75
N SER A 40 6.68 2.29 10.16
CA SER A 40 5.73 2.34 9.04
C SER A 40 6.25 1.55 7.83
N MET A 41 7.56 1.53 7.57
CA MET A 41 8.11 0.72 6.46
C MET A 41 7.80 -0.76 6.61
N ARG A 42 7.89 -1.29 7.83
CA ARG A 42 7.64 -2.71 8.10
C ARG A 42 6.17 -3.03 7.93
N SER A 43 5.29 -2.16 8.43
CA SER A 43 3.85 -2.29 8.22
C SER A 43 3.50 -2.23 6.74
N THR A 44 3.95 -1.21 6.02
CA THR A 44 3.68 -1.09 4.59
C THR A 44 4.27 -2.24 3.77
N PHE A 45 5.44 -2.77 4.15
CA PHE A 45 5.98 -3.98 3.53
C PHE A 45 5.04 -5.18 3.68
N ILE A 46 4.51 -5.39 4.89
CA ILE A 46 3.57 -6.48 5.18
C ILE A 46 2.27 -6.26 4.40
N GLU A 47 1.71 -5.06 4.48
CA GLU A 47 0.49 -4.64 3.78
C GLU A 47 0.60 -4.88 2.27
N ASP A 48 1.67 -4.40 1.64
CA ASP A 48 1.88 -4.57 0.20
C ASP A 48 2.02 -6.04 -0.21
N HIS A 49 2.58 -6.90 0.64
CA HIS A 49 2.71 -8.33 0.33
C HIS A 49 1.39 -9.08 0.54
N LEU A 50 0.61 -8.70 1.56
CA LEU A 50 -0.74 -9.24 1.75
C LEU A 50 -1.66 -8.88 0.59
N LEU A 51 -1.65 -7.61 0.16
CA LEU A 51 -2.41 -7.16 -1.02
C LEU A 51 -1.99 -7.88 -2.32
N LYS A 52 -0.73 -8.31 -2.43
CA LYS A 52 -0.25 -9.12 -3.56
C LYS A 52 -0.68 -10.59 -3.49
N GLY A 53 -1.38 -11.00 -2.43
CA GLY A 53 -1.76 -12.40 -2.19
C GLY A 53 -0.58 -13.28 -1.73
N THR A 54 0.45 -12.69 -1.12
CA THR A 54 1.56 -13.47 -0.56
C THR A 54 1.07 -14.29 0.63
N ASP A 55 1.48 -15.56 0.70
CA ASP A 55 1.14 -16.45 1.81
C ASP A 55 1.54 -15.85 3.17
N ILE A 56 0.59 -15.81 4.10
CA ILE A 56 0.75 -15.23 5.42
C ILE A 56 1.81 -15.98 6.25
N PHE A 57 1.97 -17.29 6.06
CA PHE A 57 2.99 -18.05 6.79
C PHE A 57 4.40 -17.70 6.33
N LEU A 58 4.59 -17.54 5.02
CA LEU A 58 5.84 -17.05 4.45
C LEU A 58 6.14 -15.63 4.95
N LEU A 59 5.14 -14.75 4.93
CA LEU A 59 5.28 -13.37 5.37
C LEU A 59 5.60 -13.26 6.87
N ALA A 60 5.00 -14.12 7.69
CA ALA A 60 5.31 -14.25 9.12
C ALA A 60 6.78 -14.61 9.34
N ARG A 61 7.30 -15.59 8.58
CA ARG A 61 8.72 -16.00 8.68
C ARG A 61 9.67 -14.92 8.21
N VAL A 62 9.38 -14.24 7.10
CA VAL A 62 10.24 -13.17 6.55
C VAL A 62 10.23 -11.94 7.44
N SER A 63 9.06 -11.53 7.93
CA SER A 63 8.98 -10.41 8.86
C SER A 63 9.54 -10.79 10.23
N GLY A 64 9.43 -12.04 10.68
CA GLY A 64 9.74 -12.42 12.07
C GLY A 64 8.62 -12.05 13.03
N HIS A 65 7.37 -12.00 12.53
CA HIS A 65 6.16 -11.90 13.36
C HIS A 65 5.52 -13.28 13.54
N SER A 66 4.67 -13.40 14.55
CA SER A 66 3.75 -14.54 14.62
C SER A 66 2.62 -14.36 13.61
N VAL A 67 2.13 -15.48 13.06
CA VAL A 67 0.98 -15.48 12.14
C VAL A 67 -0.22 -14.82 12.82
N LYS A 68 -0.46 -15.14 14.11
CA LYS A 68 -1.53 -14.52 14.90
C LYS A 68 -1.44 -13.00 14.91
N THR A 69 -0.26 -12.43 15.16
CA THR A 69 -0.07 -10.97 15.15
C THR A 69 -0.39 -10.36 13.79
N LEU A 70 0.00 -11.03 12.69
CA LEU A 70 -0.31 -10.56 11.34
C LEU A 70 -1.81 -10.62 11.06
N MET A 71 -2.49 -11.71 11.43
CA MET A 71 -3.94 -11.83 11.29
C MET A 71 -4.66 -10.75 12.11
N ASP A 72 -4.39 -10.66 13.41
CA ASP A 72 -5.04 -9.69 14.30
C ASP A 72 -4.91 -8.24 13.79
N THR A 73 -3.79 -7.91 13.14
CA THR A 73 -3.48 -6.54 12.69
C THR A 73 -3.99 -6.25 11.28
N TYR A 74 -3.88 -7.20 10.36
CA TYR A 74 -4.09 -6.96 8.92
C TYR A 74 -5.29 -7.71 8.32
N GLU A 75 -5.96 -8.59 9.05
CA GLU A 75 -7.18 -9.29 8.58
C GLU A 75 -8.27 -8.30 8.13
N ARG A 76 -8.36 -7.14 8.78
CA ARG A 76 -9.29 -6.07 8.40
C ARG A 76 -9.05 -5.52 6.99
N MET A 77 -7.81 -5.53 6.50
CA MET A 77 -7.49 -5.05 5.16
C MET A 77 -7.98 -6.00 4.08
N ASP A 78 -7.78 -7.30 4.28
CA ASP A 78 -8.23 -8.36 3.37
C ASP A 78 -9.78 -8.33 3.26
N ILE A 79 -10.48 -8.11 4.38
CA ILE A 79 -11.94 -7.96 4.40
C ILE A 79 -12.41 -6.72 3.61
N LEU A 80 -11.74 -5.57 3.75
CA LEU A 80 -12.15 -4.34 3.05
C LEU A 80 -11.93 -4.43 1.53
N GLU A 81 -10.84 -5.05 1.10
CA GLU A 81 -10.57 -5.29 -0.31
C GLU A 81 -11.59 -6.28 -0.90
N ARG A 82 -11.82 -7.42 -0.24
CA ARG A 82 -12.86 -8.39 -0.66
C ARG A 82 -14.28 -7.83 -0.60
N ALA A 83 -14.59 -7.00 0.39
CA ALA A 83 -15.89 -6.35 0.47
C ALA A 83 -16.07 -5.37 -0.69
N LYS A 84 -15.00 -4.67 -1.10
CA LYS A 84 -15.02 -3.83 -2.29
C LYS A 84 -15.22 -4.67 -3.55
N GLU A 85 -14.51 -5.78 -3.71
CA GLU A 85 -14.74 -6.71 -4.83
C GLU A 85 -16.17 -7.26 -4.86
N LEU A 86 -16.75 -7.57 -3.70
CA LEU A 86 -18.11 -8.10 -3.59
C LEU A 86 -19.19 -7.06 -3.88
N THR A 87 -18.93 -5.81 -3.54
CA THR A 87 -19.87 -4.68 -3.69
C THR A 87 -19.62 -3.85 -4.95
N ASP A 88 -18.55 -4.13 -5.70
CA ASP A 88 -18.31 -3.53 -7.01
C ASP A 88 -19.36 -4.08 -7.99
N ILE A 89 -20.47 -3.36 -8.08
CA ILE A 89 -21.47 -3.55 -9.12
C ILE A 89 -20.81 -3.13 -10.43
N ASP A 90 -20.64 -4.05 -11.38
CA ASP A 90 -20.16 -3.75 -12.72
C ASP A 90 -21.20 -2.88 -13.44
N TYR A 91 -21.12 -1.57 -13.24
CA TYR A 91 -21.96 -0.62 -13.96
C TYR A 91 -21.60 -0.68 -15.43
N GLY A 92 -22.55 -1.14 -16.25
CA GLY A 92 -22.38 -1.35 -17.68
C GLY A 92 -21.61 -0.21 -18.35
N LYS A 93 -20.40 -0.53 -18.82
CA LYS A 93 -19.54 0.41 -19.54
C LYS A 93 -20.30 0.90 -20.76
N ARG A 94 -20.70 2.19 -20.77
CA ARG A 94 -21.26 2.81 -21.98
C ARG A 94 -20.17 2.74 -23.05
N LYS A 95 -20.40 1.93 -24.10
CA LYS A 95 -19.60 1.92 -25.33
C LYS A 95 -19.71 3.31 -25.94
N ASN A 96 -18.78 4.19 -25.60
CA ASN A 96 -18.62 5.45 -26.30
C ASN A 96 -17.88 5.12 -27.61
N VAL A 97 -18.61 4.60 -28.59
CA VAL A 97 -18.12 4.50 -29.96
C VAL A 97 -18.52 5.82 -30.61
N PRO A 98 -17.58 6.77 -30.83
CA PRO A 98 -17.89 7.93 -31.64
C PRO A 98 -18.16 7.44 -33.07
N GLN A 99 -19.43 7.43 -33.48
CA GLN A 99 -19.76 7.30 -34.89
C GLN A 99 -19.36 8.61 -35.57
N ILE A 100 -18.24 8.60 -36.28
CA ILE A 100 -17.88 9.67 -37.21
C ILE A 100 -18.83 9.52 -38.40
N ILE A 101 -19.90 10.31 -38.43
CA ILE A 101 -20.78 10.42 -39.59
C ILE A 101 -20.15 11.46 -40.52
N ASN A 102 -19.57 11.00 -41.64
CA ASN A 102 -19.12 11.88 -42.70
C ASN A 102 -20.34 12.34 -43.51
N LEU A 103 -20.60 13.64 -43.52
CA LEU A 103 -21.74 14.29 -44.18
C LEU A 103 -21.46 14.69 -45.64
N PHE A 104 -20.36 14.22 -46.24
CA PHE A 104 -19.89 14.65 -47.57
C PHE A 104 -19.36 13.49 -48.42
N GLU A 105 -20.06 12.36 -48.45
CA GLU A 105 -19.86 11.37 -49.52
C GLU A 105 -21.01 11.50 -50.53
N GLU A 106 -20.71 12.22 -51.61
CA GLU A 106 -21.35 12.15 -52.93
C GLU A 106 -20.27 11.71 -53.94
#